data_AF-A0A6G0A6U9-F1
#
_entry.id   AF-A0A6G0A6U9-F1
#
_cell.length_a   1.000
_cell.length_b   1.000
_cell.length_c   1.000
_cell.angle_alpha   90.00
_cell.angle_beta   90.00
_cell.angle_gamma   90.00
#
_symmetry.space_group_name_H-M   'P 1'
#
loop_
_entity.id
_entity.type
_entity.pdbx_description
1 polymer ?
#
loop_
_entity_poly.entity_id
_entity_poly.type
_entity_poly.pdbx_seq_one_letter_code
_entity_poly.pdbx_strand_id
1 'polypeptide(L)'
;MLLCLMAEGHLLIEDVPGVGKTTLAKALARSIHCSFGRIQFTPDLLPSDVVGITVWNREKSAFEFRHGPVFANIMLGDEINRASPKTQSALLESMAEEQVTVDGTTYGLSSPFMVIATQNPIEHEGTYPLPESQLDRFLMRLGVGYPGRSDELDVLETHGDHNTLIDLTPVVTARDVTAMMAAARSIHIKKSLQLYLVDLAEATRNNRQLALGMSPRATLSLQRASKARAASHGRDFVIPDDIKALAEPVLAHRLIVTPEAQLQGIDAASALQSILGGLPVPRDLQ
;
A
#
# COMPACT_ATOMS: atom_id res chain seq x y z
N MET A 1 3.92 -0.58 -6.99
CA MET A 1 4.38 -1.50 -5.92
C MET A 1 5.77 -1.14 -5.39
N LEU A 2 6.84 -1.17 -6.20
CA LEU A 2 8.21 -0.88 -5.73
C LEU A 2 8.36 0.50 -5.05
N LEU A 3 7.77 1.55 -5.63
CA LEU A 3 7.76 2.88 -5.00
C LEU A 3 7.09 2.87 -3.61
N CYS A 4 6.06 2.04 -3.42
CA CYS A 4 5.38 1.89 -2.14
C CYS A 4 6.29 1.22 -1.11
N LEU A 5 7.01 0.16 -1.50
CA LEU A 5 8.01 -0.50 -0.66
C LEU A 5 9.14 0.45 -0.26
N MET A 6 9.73 1.17 -1.23
CA MET A 6 10.81 2.14 -0.99
C MET A 6 10.36 3.31 -0.11
N ALA A 7 9.08 3.67 -0.19
CA ALA A 7 8.47 4.68 0.66
C ALA A 7 7.97 4.12 2.00
N GLU A 8 8.25 2.85 2.32
CA GLU A 8 7.89 2.15 3.57
C GLU A 8 6.39 2.23 3.85
N GLY A 9 5.61 1.93 2.81
CA GLY A 9 4.16 1.96 2.86
C GLY A 9 3.52 0.64 2.47
N HIS A 10 2.23 0.55 2.76
CA HIS A 10 1.38 -0.59 2.39
C HIS A 10 0.57 -0.27 1.15
N LEU A 11 0.31 -1.29 0.34
CA LEU A 11 -0.41 -1.17 -0.92
C LEU A 11 -1.80 -1.81 -0.80
N LEU A 12 -2.82 -1.06 -1.18
CA LEU A 12 -4.16 -1.58 -1.41
C LEU A 12 -4.38 -1.76 -2.91
N ILE A 13 -4.87 -2.93 -3.31
CA ILE A 13 -5.20 -3.23 -4.70
C ILE A 13 -6.70 -3.45 -4.79
N GLU A 14 -7.39 -2.59 -5.54
CA GLU A 14 -8.81 -2.76 -5.86
C GLU A 14 -8.92 -3.45 -7.22
N ASP A 15 -9.47 -4.67 -7.26
CA ASP A 15 -9.61 -5.34 -8.54
C ASP A 15 -10.47 -6.58 -8.53
N VAL A 16 -10.70 -7.06 -9.75
CA VAL A 16 -11.28 -8.36 -10.04
C VAL A 16 -10.30 -9.52 -9.76
N PRO A 17 -10.80 -10.69 -9.36
CA PRO A 17 -9.99 -11.89 -9.18
C PRO A 17 -9.22 -12.29 -10.45
N GLY A 18 -8.08 -12.96 -10.29
CA GLY A 18 -7.39 -13.64 -11.39
C GLY A 18 -6.29 -12.85 -12.11
N VAL A 19 -6.07 -11.58 -11.81
CA VAL A 19 -5.07 -10.73 -12.50
C VAL A 19 -3.63 -10.86 -11.96
N GLY A 20 -3.23 -12.06 -11.51
CA GLY A 20 -1.82 -12.36 -11.17
C GLY A 20 -1.22 -11.69 -9.94
N LYS A 21 -2.04 -11.09 -9.05
CA LYS A 21 -1.58 -10.36 -7.85
C LYS A 21 -0.72 -11.22 -6.92
N THR A 22 -1.10 -12.48 -6.73
CA THR A 22 -0.33 -13.43 -5.93
C THR A 22 1.03 -13.72 -6.54
N THR A 23 1.11 -13.86 -7.86
CA THR A 23 2.36 -14.05 -8.59
C THR A 23 3.25 -12.83 -8.42
N LEU A 24 2.70 -11.62 -8.57
CA LEU A 24 3.42 -10.35 -8.39
C LEU A 24 4.03 -10.21 -6.99
N ALA A 25 3.25 -10.48 -5.94
CA ALA A 25 3.71 -10.37 -4.56
C ALA A 25 4.80 -11.41 -4.22
N LYS A 26 4.64 -12.66 -4.70
CA LYS A 26 5.66 -13.71 -4.55
C LYS A 26 6.94 -13.38 -5.33
N ALA A 27 6.82 -12.89 -6.55
CA ALA A 27 7.94 -12.49 -7.38
C ALA A 27 8.74 -11.36 -6.69
N LEU A 28 8.05 -10.37 -6.11
CA LEU A 28 8.69 -9.31 -5.33
C LEU A 28 9.50 -9.89 -4.17
N ALA A 29 8.86 -10.70 -3.31
CA ALA A 29 9.52 -11.27 -2.13
C ALA A 29 10.77 -12.08 -2.50
N ARG A 30 10.67 -12.92 -3.55
CA ARG A 30 11.81 -13.70 -4.06
C ARG A 30 12.92 -12.82 -4.63
N SER A 31 12.57 -11.79 -5.40
CA SER A 31 13.54 -10.87 -6.03
C SER A 31 14.40 -10.13 -5.01
N ILE A 32 13.87 -9.90 -3.80
CA ILE A 32 14.56 -9.16 -2.74
C ILE A 32 15.03 -10.04 -1.56
N HIS A 33 15.02 -11.37 -1.74
CA HIS A 33 15.39 -12.36 -0.71
C HIS A 33 14.66 -12.14 0.64
N CYS A 34 13.35 -11.93 0.56
CA CYS A 34 12.47 -11.67 1.68
C CYS A 34 11.51 -12.84 1.93
N SER A 35 11.09 -12.98 3.18
CA SER A 35 10.02 -13.93 3.53
C SER A 35 8.67 -13.48 2.97
N PHE A 36 7.82 -14.44 2.62
CA PHE A 36 6.49 -14.20 2.07
C PHE A 36 5.42 -14.84 2.95
N GLY A 37 4.44 -14.04 3.36
CA GLY A 37 3.24 -14.48 4.08
C GLY A 37 2.02 -14.27 3.19
N ARG A 38 1.05 -15.20 3.26
CA ARG A 38 -0.24 -15.03 2.60
C ARG A 38 -1.35 -15.39 3.55
N ILE A 39 -2.41 -14.58 3.55
CA ILE A 39 -3.66 -14.88 4.23
C ILE A 39 -4.82 -14.57 3.29
N GLN A 40 -5.81 -15.45 3.30
CA GLN A 40 -7.10 -15.18 2.69
C GLN A 40 -8.02 -14.68 3.80
N PHE A 41 -8.55 -13.48 3.66
CA PHE A 41 -9.51 -12.97 4.63
C PHE A 41 -10.89 -13.60 4.37
N THR A 42 -11.42 -14.22 5.42
CA THR A 42 -12.75 -14.86 5.44
C THR A 42 -13.54 -14.36 6.64
N PRO A 43 -14.87 -14.49 6.65
CA PRO A 43 -15.70 -13.99 7.75
C PRO A 43 -15.40 -14.61 9.12
N ASP A 44 -14.90 -15.84 9.14
CA ASP A 44 -14.56 -16.64 10.31
C ASP A 44 -13.11 -16.43 10.82
N LEU A 45 -12.29 -15.70 10.06
CA LEU A 45 -10.89 -15.46 10.39
C LEU A 45 -10.76 -14.66 11.70
N LEU A 46 -9.94 -15.14 12.63
CA LEU A 46 -9.70 -14.48 13.91
C LEU A 46 -8.48 -13.55 13.85
N PRO A 47 -8.41 -12.52 14.72
CA PRO A 47 -7.20 -11.70 14.86
C PRO A 47 -5.92 -12.52 15.06
N SER A 48 -5.98 -13.61 15.83
CA SER A 48 -4.86 -14.52 16.08
C SER A 48 -4.35 -15.23 14.84
N ASP A 49 -5.18 -15.41 13.80
CA ASP A 49 -4.73 -16.00 12.54
C ASP A 49 -3.87 -15.02 11.72
N VAL A 50 -4.04 -13.72 11.97
CA VAL A 50 -3.24 -12.64 11.37
C VAL A 50 -1.94 -12.44 12.16
N VAL A 51 -2.08 -12.25 13.48
CA VAL A 51 -0.96 -11.83 14.33
C VAL A 51 -0.18 -12.98 14.93
N GLY A 52 -0.75 -14.17 15.02
CA GLY A 52 -0.15 -15.33 15.67
C GLY A 52 -0.79 -15.68 17.00
N ILE A 53 -0.38 -16.83 17.54
CA ILE A 53 -0.97 -17.42 18.74
C ILE A 53 0.10 -18.11 19.59
N THR A 54 -0.06 -18.05 20.91
CA THR A 54 0.75 -18.82 21.85
C THR A 54 0.17 -20.21 22.02
N VAL A 55 0.98 -21.25 21.75
CA VAL A 55 0.56 -22.65 21.89
C VAL A 55 1.44 -23.39 22.88
N TRP A 56 0.87 -24.37 23.58
CA TRP A 56 1.65 -25.25 24.45
C TRP A 56 2.44 -26.26 23.62
N ASN A 57 3.77 -26.16 23.66
CA ASN A 57 4.67 -27.16 23.08
C ASN A 57 4.90 -28.28 24.11
N ARG A 58 4.35 -29.47 23.83
CA ARG A 58 4.44 -30.64 24.72
C ARG A 58 5.87 -31.16 24.89
N GLU A 59 6.71 -31.08 23.85
CA GLU A 59 8.10 -31.57 23.91
C GLU A 59 8.96 -30.68 24.78
N LYS A 60 8.79 -29.35 24.66
CA LYS A 60 9.52 -28.35 25.44
C LYS A 60 8.89 -28.08 26.82
N SER A 61 7.69 -28.61 27.07
CA SER A 61 6.87 -28.26 28.24
C SER A 61 6.79 -26.75 28.49
N ALA A 62 6.59 -25.99 27.41
CA ALA A 62 6.61 -24.53 27.43
C ALA A 62 5.60 -23.95 26.44
N PHE A 63 5.13 -22.73 26.73
CA PHE A 63 4.36 -21.93 25.79
C PHE A 63 5.29 -21.36 24.72
N GLU A 64 4.96 -21.56 23.45
CA GLU A 64 5.72 -21.11 22.29
C GLU A 64 4.82 -20.25 21.41
N PHE A 65 5.31 -19.05 21.09
CA PHE A 65 4.61 -18.15 20.18
C PHE A 65 4.80 -18.61 18.74
N ARG A 66 3.68 -18.87 18.05
CA ARG A 66 3.65 -19.14 16.62
C ARG A 66 3.29 -17.87 15.88
N HIS A 67 4.27 -17.31 15.20
CA HIS A 67 4.14 -16.12 14.37
C HIS A 67 3.03 -16.27 13.32
N GLY A 68 2.17 -15.27 13.21
CA GLY A 68 1.20 -15.15 12.13
C GLY A 68 1.84 -14.59 10.83
N PRO A 69 1.07 -14.51 9.73
CA PRO A 69 1.56 -14.04 8.43
C PRO A 69 2.14 -12.62 8.42
N VAL A 70 1.76 -11.76 9.37
CA VAL A 70 2.30 -10.39 9.50
C VAL A 70 3.80 -10.34 9.79
N PHE A 71 4.41 -11.44 10.26
CA PHE A 71 5.85 -11.50 10.54
C PHE A 71 6.70 -11.71 9.28
N ALA A 72 6.07 -11.96 8.13
CA ALA A 72 6.76 -11.99 6.85
C ALA A 72 7.12 -10.58 6.38
N ASN A 73 8.22 -10.44 5.66
CA ASN A 73 8.64 -9.18 5.06
C ASN A 73 7.62 -8.65 4.05
N ILE A 74 7.10 -9.54 3.20
CA ILE A 74 6.03 -9.23 2.24
C ILE A 74 4.81 -10.08 2.60
N MET A 75 3.72 -9.43 3.00
CA MET A 75 2.46 -10.10 3.32
C MET A 75 1.42 -9.78 2.25
N LEU A 76 0.82 -10.80 1.64
CA LEU A 76 -0.38 -10.66 0.81
C LEU A 76 -1.62 -10.99 1.63
N GLY A 77 -2.53 -10.02 1.74
CA GLY A 77 -3.84 -10.18 2.35
C GLY A 77 -4.94 -10.13 1.30
N ASP A 78 -5.48 -11.28 0.91
CA ASP A 78 -6.51 -11.35 -0.12
C ASP A 78 -7.89 -11.06 0.47
N GLU A 79 -8.67 -10.18 -0.19
CA GLU A 79 -10.07 -9.86 0.15
C GLU A 79 -10.27 -9.34 1.58
N ILE A 80 -9.47 -8.35 1.99
CA ILE A 80 -9.49 -7.78 3.35
C ILE A 80 -10.89 -7.35 3.82
N ASN A 81 -11.75 -6.94 2.88
CA ASN A 81 -13.13 -6.55 3.13
C ASN A 81 -14.05 -7.73 3.52
N ARG A 82 -13.65 -9.00 3.43
CA ARG A 82 -14.47 -10.14 3.85
C ARG A 82 -14.35 -10.49 5.32
N ALA A 83 -13.32 -10.01 6.00
CA ALA A 83 -13.11 -10.33 7.41
C ALA A 83 -13.78 -9.32 8.34
N SER A 84 -14.01 -9.77 9.58
CA SER A 84 -14.61 -8.92 10.60
C SER A 84 -13.78 -7.65 10.87
N PRO A 85 -14.40 -6.54 11.30
CA PRO A 85 -13.68 -5.31 11.66
C PRO A 85 -12.59 -5.53 12.71
N LYS A 86 -12.74 -6.51 13.61
CA LYS A 86 -11.73 -6.86 14.62
C LYS A 86 -10.47 -7.45 13.97
N THR A 87 -10.65 -8.35 13.01
CA THR A 87 -9.54 -9.00 12.28
C THR A 87 -8.84 -8.02 11.35
N GLN A 88 -9.60 -7.14 10.68
CA GLN A 88 -9.05 -6.02 9.91
C GLN A 88 -8.20 -5.10 10.81
N SER A 89 -8.71 -4.75 11.99
CA SER A 89 -8.01 -3.89 12.95
C SER A 89 -6.66 -4.48 13.38
N ALA A 90 -6.59 -5.80 13.61
CA ALA A 90 -5.34 -6.47 13.99
C ALA A 90 -4.24 -6.35 12.93
N LEU A 91 -4.60 -6.49 11.64
CA LEU A 91 -3.67 -6.24 10.53
C LEU A 91 -3.25 -4.77 10.49
N LEU A 92 -4.21 -3.85 10.57
CA LEU A 92 -3.97 -2.40 10.44
C LEU A 92 -3.17 -1.82 11.61
N GLU A 93 -3.30 -2.39 12.80
CA GLU A 93 -2.47 -2.07 13.97
C GLU A 93 -1.03 -2.53 13.74
N SER A 94 -0.84 -3.77 13.26
CA SER A 94 0.47 -4.29 12.89
C SER A 94 1.16 -3.43 11.83
N MET A 95 0.41 -2.90 10.85
CA MET A 95 0.89 -1.96 9.84
C MET A 95 1.30 -0.60 10.43
N ALA A 96 0.56 -0.10 11.42
CA ALA A 96 0.81 1.22 11.98
C ALA A 96 1.97 1.23 12.98
N GLU A 97 2.07 0.19 13.80
CA GLU A 97 3.01 0.10 14.92
C GLU A 97 4.29 -0.68 14.58
N GLU A 98 4.31 -1.39 13.44
CA GLU A 98 5.42 -2.26 13.01
C GLU A 98 5.82 -3.30 14.09
N GLN A 99 4.88 -3.65 14.95
CA GLN A 99 5.03 -4.60 16.04
C GLN A 99 3.67 -5.23 16.38
N VAL A 100 3.71 -6.36 17.07
CA VAL A 100 2.54 -7.10 17.54
C VAL A 100 2.72 -7.41 19.02
N THR A 101 1.68 -7.22 19.83
CA THR A 101 1.69 -7.63 21.23
C THR A 101 0.70 -8.77 21.46
N VAL A 102 1.20 -9.91 21.95
CA VAL A 102 0.40 -11.09 22.31
C VAL A 102 0.79 -11.52 23.72
N ASP A 103 -0.21 -11.77 24.57
CA ASP A 103 -0.03 -12.22 25.96
C ASP A 103 0.97 -11.36 26.77
N GLY A 104 0.95 -10.04 26.55
CA GLY A 104 1.82 -9.08 27.23
C GLY A 104 3.27 -9.04 26.71
N THR A 105 3.62 -9.83 25.69
CA THR A 105 4.94 -9.80 25.03
C THR A 105 4.83 -9.10 23.68
N THR A 106 5.69 -8.12 23.44
CA THR A 106 5.77 -7.38 22.18
C THR A 106 6.85 -7.95 21.27
N TYR A 107 6.49 -8.20 20.03
CA TYR A 107 7.35 -8.73 18.98
C TYR A 107 7.43 -7.71 17.83
N GLY A 108 8.64 -7.27 17.48
CA GLY A 108 8.87 -6.39 16.34
C GLY A 108 8.72 -7.13 15.01
N LEU A 109 8.20 -6.45 13.99
CA LEU A 109 8.11 -7.01 12.64
C LEU A 109 9.44 -6.85 11.88
N SER A 110 9.64 -7.71 10.89
CA SER A 110 10.87 -7.75 10.09
C SER A 110 10.97 -6.55 9.16
N SER A 111 12.11 -5.86 9.09
CA SER A 111 12.36 -4.83 8.07
C SER A 111 13.05 -5.43 6.83
N PRO A 112 12.60 -5.12 5.60
CA PRO A 112 11.41 -4.33 5.26
C PRO A 112 10.11 -5.10 5.56
N PHE A 113 9.06 -4.37 5.93
CA PHE A 113 7.70 -4.88 6.12
C PHE A 113 6.74 -4.18 5.17
N MET A 114 6.06 -4.95 4.30
CA MET A 114 5.05 -4.43 3.39
C MET A 114 3.84 -5.36 3.36
N VAL A 115 2.66 -4.75 3.50
CA VAL A 115 1.38 -5.43 3.31
C VAL A 115 0.85 -5.02 1.95
N ILE A 116 0.48 -6.02 1.15
CA ILE A 116 -0.27 -5.88 -0.09
C ILE A 116 -1.65 -6.45 0.20
N ALA A 117 -2.64 -5.59 0.40
CA ALA A 117 -4.02 -5.99 0.62
C ALA A 117 -4.79 -5.92 -0.69
N THR A 118 -5.74 -6.83 -0.90
CA THR A 118 -6.68 -6.77 -2.02
C THR A 118 -8.10 -6.62 -1.51
N GLN A 119 -8.95 -5.91 -2.26
CA GLN A 119 -10.38 -5.89 -2.02
C GLN A 119 -11.13 -5.92 -3.36
N ASN A 120 -12.22 -6.69 -3.40
CA ASN A 120 -13.09 -6.77 -4.56
C ASN A 120 -14.26 -5.77 -4.38
N PRO A 121 -14.38 -4.73 -5.23
CA PRO A 121 -15.40 -3.70 -5.07
C PRO A 121 -16.82 -4.17 -5.46
N ILE A 122 -16.96 -5.30 -6.15
CA ILE A 122 -18.23 -5.79 -6.71
C ILE A 122 -19.01 -6.67 -5.71
N GLU A 123 -18.31 -7.33 -4.78
CA GLU A 123 -18.92 -8.22 -3.79
C GLU A 123 -19.51 -7.43 -2.61
N HIS A 124 -20.83 -7.22 -2.64
CA HIS A 124 -21.55 -6.50 -1.57
C HIS A 124 -22.12 -7.41 -0.48
N GLU A 125 -22.34 -8.71 -0.75
CA GLU A 125 -22.86 -9.64 0.27
C GLU A 125 -21.75 -10.16 1.18
N GLY A 126 -21.93 -10.01 2.50
CA GLY A 126 -20.99 -10.55 3.49
C GLY A 126 -19.65 -9.82 3.58
N THR A 127 -19.59 -8.56 3.13
CA THR A 127 -18.38 -7.73 3.21
C THR A 127 -18.51 -6.58 4.22
N TYR A 128 -17.38 -6.22 4.81
CA TYR A 128 -17.16 -5.13 5.73
C TYR A 128 -16.19 -4.14 5.07
N PRO A 129 -16.69 -3.06 4.45
CA PRO A 129 -15.83 -2.08 3.79
C PRO A 129 -14.91 -1.42 4.83
N LEU A 130 -13.67 -1.14 4.41
CA LEU A 130 -12.72 -0.42 5.25
C LEU A 130 -13.20 1.03 5.41
N PRO A 131 -13.41 1.52 6.66
CA PRO A 131 -13.62 2.93 6.92
C PRO A 131 -12.47 3.79 6.38
N GLU A 132 -12.72 5.06 6.11
CA GLU A 132 -11.75 5.97 5.49
C GLU A 132 -10.53 6.19 6.39
N SER A 133 -10.75 6.17 7.72
CA SER A 133 -9.67 6.19 8.72
C SER A 133 -8.74 4.98 8.63
N GLN A 134 -9.23 3.84 8.12
CA GLN A 134 -8.45 2.62 7.88
C GLN A 134 -7.77 2.67 6.52
N LEU A 135 -8.47 3.11 5.47
CA LEU A 135 -7.90 3.32 4.13
C LEU A 135 -6.70 4.28 4.15
N ASP A 136 -6.73 5.32 5.00
CA ASP A 136 -5.63 6.28 5.16
C ASP A 136 -4.31 5.66 5.69
N ARG A 137 -4.34 4.41 6.20
CA ARG A 137 -3.13 3.64 6.58
C ARG A 137 -2.42 3.03 5.37
N PHE A 138 -3.10 2.88 4.23
CA PHE A 138 -2.45 2.47 2.99
C PHE A 138 -1.79 3.67 2.32
N LEU A 139 -0.51 3.50 1.96
CA LEU A 139 0.24 4.56 1.29
C LEU A 139 -0.29 4.77 -0.13
N MET A 140 -0.54 3.67 -0.85
CA MET A 140 -1.05 3.72 -2.21
C MET A 140 -2.27 2.82 -2.38
N ARG A 141 -3.19 3.24 -3.25
CA ARG A 141 -4.26 2.41 -3.80
C ARG A 141 -4.12 2.34 -5.32
N LEU A 142 -4.14 1.13 -5.87
CA LEU A 142 -4.01 0.90 -7.31
C LEU A 142 -5.16 0.02 -7.84
N GLY A 143 -5.66 0.34 -9.02
CA GLY A 143 -6.39 -0.60 -9.87
C GLY A 143 -5.44 -1.23 -10.87
N VAL A 144 -5.44 -2.56 -11.02
CA VAL A 144 -4.62 -3.24 -12.04
C VAL A 144 -5.43 -3.48 -13.31
N GLY A 145 -6.75 -3.73 -13.18
CA GLY A 145 -7.63 -3.96 -14.33
C GLY A 145 -7.24 -5.23 -15.09
N TYR A 146 -7.98 -5.52 -16.17
CA TYR A 146 -7.56 -6.59 -17.07
C TYR A 146 -6.34 -6.15 -17.91
N PRO A 147 -5.39 -7.07 -18.18
CA PRO A 147 -4.28 -6.78 -19.07
C PRO A 147 -4.79 -6.34 -20.45
N GLY A 148 -3.98 -5.52 -21.13
CA GLY A 148 -4.24 -5.23 -22.54
C GLY A 148 -4.14 -6.50 -23.38
N ARG A 149 -4.76 -6.49 -24.57
CA ARG A 149 -4.77 -7.66 -25.47
C ARG A 149 -3.38 -8.24 -25.76
N SER A 150 -2.36 -7.39 -25.92
CA SER A 150 -0.98 -7.83 -26.14
C SER A 150 -0.42 -8.54 -24.91
N ASP A 151 -0.58 -7.94 -23.73
CA ASP A 151 -0.05 -8.48 -22.49
C ASP A 151 -0.74 -9.79 -22.11
N GLU A 152 -2.04 -9.90 -22.40
CA GLU A 152 -2.81 -11.14 -22.21
C GLU A 152 -2.32 -12.25 -23.16
N LEU A 153 -1.99 -11.91 -24.41
CA LEU A 153 -1.38 -12.84 -25.35
C LEU A 153 0.00 -13.30 -24.86
N ASP A 154 0.85 -12.37 -24.41
CA ASP A 154 2.17 -12.68 -23.85
C ASP A 154 2.06 -13.60 -22.62
N VAL A 155 1.06 -13.37 -21.76
CA VAL A 155 0.76 -14.25 -20.62
C VAL A 155 0.40 -15.66 -21.08
N LEU A 156 -0.44 -15.80 -22.11
CA LEU A 156 -0.82 -17.11 -22.67
C LEU A 156 0.38 -17.85 -23.26
N GLU A 157 1.27 -17.15 -23.96
CA GLU A 157 2.50 -17.73 -24.53
C GLU A 157 3.51 -18.14 -23.45
N THR A 158 3.58 -17.39 -22.35
CA THR A 158 4.59 -17.62 -21.29
C THR A 158 4.13 -18.61 -20.20
N HIS A 159 2.83 -18.64 -19.87
CA HIS A 159 2.30 -19.47 -18.77
C HIS A 159 1.97 -20.92 -19.16
N GLY A 160 2.13 -21.31 -20.43
CA GLY A 160 1.88 -22.67 -20.91
C GLY A 160 2.95 -23.70 -20.54
N ASP A 161 4.23 -23.28 -20.43
CA ASP A 161 5.36 -24.23 -20.47
C ASP A 161 6.27 -24.24 -19.22
N HIS A 162 6.34 -23.17 -18.41
CA HIS A 162 7.26 -23.11 -17.26
C HIS A 162 6.77 -22.21 -16.12
N ASN A 163 6.96 -22.64 -14.86
CA ASN A 163 6.69 -21.79 -13.70
C ASN A 163 7.85 -20.81 -13.46
N THR A 164 7.78 -19.64 -14.07
CA THR A 164 8.81 -18.57 -14.01
C THR A 164 9.15 -18.11 -12.59
N LEU A 165 8.26 -18.32 -11.61
CA LEU A 165 8.56 -18.03 -10.21
C LEU A 165 9.69 -18.92 -9.66
N ILE A 166 9.85 -20.16 -10.15
CA ILE A 166 10.82 -21.13 -9.60
C ILE A 166 12.25 -20.70 -9.91
N ASP A 167 12.50 -20.18 -11.10
CA ASP A 167 13.84 -19.78 -11.56
C ASP A 167 14.25 -18.38 -11.09
N LEU A 168 13.32 -17.68 -10.43
CA LEU A 168 13.52 -16.32 -9.99
C LEU A 168 14.57 -16.30 -8.87
N THR A 169 15.72 -15.72 -9.20
CA THR A 169 16.85 -15.53 -8.28
C THR A 169 16.80 -14.14 -7.65
N PRO A 170 17.19 -14.00 -6.38
CA PRO A 170 17.24 -12.69 -5.75
C PRO A 170 18.26 -11.78 -6.42
N VAL A 171 17.86 -10.55 -6.72
CA VAL A 171 18.74 -9.50 -7.26
C VAL A 171 19.30 -8.60 -6.15
N VAL A 172 18.61 -8.53 -5.02
CA VAL A 172 19.01 -7.79 -3.82
C VAL A 172 18.57 -8.54 -2.56
N THR A 173 19.08 -8.14 -1.40
CA THR A 173 18.66 -8.68 -0.10
C THR A 173 17.75 -7.72 0.66
N ALA A 174 17.08 -8.22 1.71
CA ALA A 174 16.33 -7.39 2.66
C ALA A 174 17.15 -6.21 3.20
N ARG A 175 18.43 -6.45 3.52
CA ARG A 175 19.36 -5.42 4.01
C ARG A 175 19.60 -4.33 2.96
N ASP A 176 19.77 -4.71 1.71
CA ASP A 176 19.94 -3.76 0.60
C ASP A 176 18.69 -2.92 0.42
N VAL A 177 17.51 -3.53 0.50
CA VAL A 177 16.22 -2.83 0.45
C VAL A 177 16.09 -1.82 1.60
N THR A 178 16.44 -2.19 2.83
CA THR A 178 16.44 -1.25 3.96
C THR A 178 17.42 -0.08 3.73
N ALA A 179 18.59 -0.34 3.13
CA ALA A 179 19.52 0.72 2.76
C ALA A 179 18.95 1.64 1.66
N MET A 180 18.24 1.09 0.68
CA MET A 180 17.55 1.85 -0.36
C MET A 180 16.42 2.71 0.21
N MET A 181 15.65 2.20 1.17
CA MET A 181 14.61 2.96 1.89
C MET A 181 15.23 4.16 2.64
N ALA A 182 16.36 3.95 3.33
CA ALA A 182 17.10 5.03 3.99
C ALA A 182 17.61 6.09 2.99
N ALA A 183 18.15 5.66 1.84
CA ALA A 183 18.57 6.54 0.76
C ALA A 183 17.38 7.36 0.20
N ALA A 184 16.25 6.72 -0.07
CA ALA A 184 15.03 7.39 -0.51
C ALA A 184 14.54 8.43 0.52
N ARG A 185 14.61 8.12 1.82
CA ARG A 185 14.24 9.07 2.89
C ARG A 185 15.12 10.32 2.89
N SER A 186 16.39 10.16 2.54
CA SER A 186 17.41 11.23 2.54
C SER A 186 17.28 12.22 1.37
N ILE A 187 16.52 11.88 0.32
CA ILE A 187 16.30 12.75 -0.85
C ILE A 187 15.82 14.14 -0.41
N HIS A 188 16.42 15.16 -0.99
CA HIS A 188 16.11 16.55 -0.68
C HIS A 188 14.74 16.96 -1.25
N ILE A 189 13.96 17.71 -0.47
CA ILE A 189 12.77 18.39 -0.95
C ILE A 189 12.88 19.87 -0.57
N LYS A 190 12.83 20.73 -1.59
CA LYS A 190 12.90 22.18 -1.40
C LYS A 190 11.70 22.67 -0.61
N LYS A 191 11.88 23.74 0.16
CA LYS A 191 10.80 24.36 0.94
C LYS A 191 9.61 24.81 0.06
N SER A 192 9.87 25.26 -1.17
CA SER A 192 8.83 25.62 -2.15
C SER A 192 7.92 24.45 -2.51
N LEU A 193 8.46 23.22 -2.65
CA LEU A 193 7.66 22.02 -2.85
C LEU A 193 6.88 21.60 -1.61
N GLN A 194 7.44 21.81 -0.42
CA GLN A 194 6.70 21.56 0.82
C GLN A 194 5.52 22.53 0.98
N LEU A 195 5.70 23.80 0.60
CA LEU A 195 4.60 24.77 0.55
C LEU A 195 3.56 24.34 -0.48
N TYR A 196 3.97 23.91 -1.67
CA TYR A 196 3.05 23.35 -2.68
C TYR A 196 2.22 22.16 -2.16
N LEU A 197 2.82 21.26 -1.37
CA LEU A 197 2.08 20.16 -0.73
C LEU A 197 1.06 20.65 0.32
N VAL A 198 1.35 21.74 1.01
CA VAL A 198 0.41 22.38 1.95
C VAL A 198 -0.71 23.07 1.20
N ASP A 199 -0.39 23.82 0.15
CA ASP A 199 -1.37 24.50 -0.73
C ASP A 199 -2.32 23.47 -1.36
N LEU A 200 -1.80 22.32 -1.80
CA LEU A 200 -2.61 21.20 -2.28
C LEU A 200 -3.55 20.66 -1.18
N ALA A 201 -3.04 20.48 0.04
CA ALA A 201 -3.87 20.03 1.14
C ALA A 201 -4.97 21.05 1.49
N GLU A 202 -4.67 22.35 1.51
CA GLU A 202 -5.67 23.40 1.73
C GLU A 202 -6.70 23.47 0.61
N ALA A 203 -6.26 23.37 -0.65
CA ALA A 203 -7.15 23.36 -1.81
C ALA A 203 -8.13 22.17 -1.76
N THR A 204 -7.67 20.98 -1.35
CA THR A 204 -8.58 19.83 -1.18
C THR A 204 -9.54 19.99 -0.01
N ARG A 205 -9.13 20.58 1.12
CA ARG A 205 -10.00 20.80 2.29
C ARG A 205 -11.06 21.86 2.06
N ASN A 206 -10.79 22.84 1.19
CA ASN A 206 -11.71 23.93 0.87
C ASN A 206 -12.49 23.71 -0.43
N ASN A 207 -12.32 22.57 -1.11
CA ASN A 207 -13.03 22.27 -2.35
C ASN A 207 -14.48 21.86 -2.08
N ARG A 208 -15.43 22.52 -2.73
CA ARG A 208 -16.88 22.27 -2.57
C ARG A 208 -17.35 20.88 -3.03
N GLN A 209 -16.56 20.21 -3.87
CA GLN A 209 -16.84 18.86 -4.37
C GLN A 209 -16.38 17.77 -3.41
N LEU A 210 -15.61 18.13 -2.36
CA LEU A 210 -15.06 17.19 -1.39
C LEU A 210 -15.71 17.39 -0.01
N ALA A 211 -16.29 16.33 0.52
CA ALA A 211 -16.74 16.25 1.91
C ALA A 211 -15.55 16.05 2.87
N LEU A 212 -14.49 15.40 2.42
CA LEU A 212 -13.25 15.22 3.16
C LEU A 212 -12.04 15.44 2.25
N GLY A 213 -11.18 16.40 2.63
CA GLY A 213 -9.92 16.70 1.97
C GLY A 213 -8.72 15.92 2.53
N MET A 214 -7.51 16.27 2.08
CA MET A 214 -6.28 15.60 2.52
C MET A 214 -6.00 15.76 4.01
N SER A 215 -5.73 14.63 4.68
CA SER A 215 -5.21 14.60 6.05
C SER A 215 -3.73 15.05 6.11
N PRO A 216 -3.21 15.46 7.28
CA PRO A 216 -1.76 15.66 7.45
C PRO A 216 -0.94 14.39 7.15
N ARG A 217 -1.51 13.21 7.41
CA ARG A 217 -0.88 11.93 7.04
C ARG A 217 -0.76 11.80 5.52
N ALA A 218 -1.77 12.21 4.76
CA ALA A 218 -1.74 12.22 3.30
C ALA A 218 -0.62 13.12 2.75
N THR A 219 -0.40 14.30 3.34
CA THR A 219 0.71 15.18 2.99
C THR A 219 2.07 14.51 3.21
N LEU A 220 2.28 13.88 4.36
CA LEU A 220 3.52 13.16 4.68
C LEU A 220 3.72 11.94 3.76
N SER A 221 2.65 11.20 3.49
CA SER A 221 2.62 10.05 2.58
C SER A 221 3.04 10.46 1.17
N LEU A 222 2.47 11.54 0.63
CA LEU A 222 2.81 12.02 -0.71
C LEU A 222 4.25 12.51 -0.79
N GLN A 223 4.75 13.20 0.25
CA GLN A 223 6.16 13.59 0.32
C GLN A 223 7.09 12.36 0.29
N ARG A 224 6.82 11.35 1.13
CA ARG A 224 7.62 10.11 1.19
C ARG A 224 7.62 9.39 -0.15
N ALA A 225 6.46 9.23 -0.78
CA ALA A 225 6.33 8.60 -2.08
C ALA A 225 7.07 9.38 -3.18
N SER A 226 6.99 10.72 -3.17
CA SER A 226 7.68 11.59 -4.13
C SER A 226 9.20 11.47 -4.01
N LYS A 227 9.73 11.37 -2.78
CA LYS A 227 11.16 11.11 -2.54
C LYS A 227 11.59 9.75 -3.08
N ALA A 228 10.81 8.69 -2.84
CA ALA A 228 11.08 7.37 -3.40
C ALA A 228 11.09 7.38 -4.93
N ARG A 229 10.21 8.15 -5.56
CA ARG A 229 10.19 8.32 -7.02
C ARG A 229 11.38 9.10 -7.55
N ALA A 230 11.80 10.18 -6.89
CA ALA A 230 13.02 10.89 -7.26
C ALA A 230 14.25 9.96 -7.19
N ALA A 231 14.38 9.20 -6.10
CA ALA A 231 15.45 8.21 -5.94
C ALA A 231 15.43 7.13 -7.05
N SER A 232 14.24 6.64 -7.43
CA SER A 232 14.12 5.64 -8.51
C SER A 232 14.54 6.18 -9.89
N HIS A 233 14.60 7.50 -10.05
CA HIS A 233 15.11 8.16 -11.26
C HIS A 233 16.57 8.61 -11.11
N GLY A 234 17.26 8.20 -10.04
CA GLY A 234 18.66 8.57 -9.78
C GLY A 234 18.86 10.03 -9.39
N ARG A 235 17.80 10.74 -9.00
CA ARG A 235 17.87 12.14 -8.57
C ARG A 235 18.00 12.24 -7.05
N ASP A 236 18.74 13.24 -6.59
CA ASP A 236 18.95 13.60 -5.19
C ASP A 236 17.93 14.64 -4.66
N PHE A 237 17.06 15.16 -5.53
CA PHE A 237 15.97 16.07 -5.17
C PHE A 237 14.64 15.74 -5.87
N VAL A 238 13.55 16.10 -5.20
CA VAL A 238 12.16 16.00 -5.72
C VAL A 238 11.86 17.13 -6.71
N ILE A 239 11.13 16.82 -7.78
CA ILE A 239 10.56 17.81 -8.72
C ILE A 239 9.02 17.80 -8.65
N PRO A 240 8.33 18.85 -9.14
CA PRO A 240 6.86 18.91 -9.13
C PRO A 240 6.18 17.68 -9.76
N ASP A 241 6.76 17.15 -10.84
CA ASP A 241 6.20 15.98 -11.54
C ASP A 241 6.21 14.71 -10.70
N ASP A 242 7.12 14.58 -9.73
CA ASP A 242 7.11 13.45 -8.79
C ASP A 242 5.85 13.45 -7.92
N ILE A 243 5.45 14.64 -7.48
CA ILE A 243 4.27 14.85 -6.65
C ILE A 243 3.02 14.60 -7.48
N LYS A 244 2.93 15.22 -8.67
CA LYS A 244 1.77 15.09 -9.55
C LYS A 244 1.53 13.65 -9.98
N ALA A 245 2.58 12.93 -10.38
CA ALA A 245 2.47 11.55 -10.83
C ALA A 245 2.06 10.57 -9.72
N LEU A 246 2.21 10.94 -8.45
CA LEU A 246 1.84 10.11 -7.30
C LEU A 246 0.62 10.63 -6.55
N ALA A 247 0.09 11.79 -6.92
CA ALA A 247 -1.05 12.38 -6.25
C ALA A 247 -2.27 11.45 -6.28
N GLU A 248 -2.66 10.94 -7.44
CA GLU A 248 -3.82 10.05 -7.54
C GLU A 248 -3.62 8.72 -6.79
N PRO A 249 -2.55 7.93 -7.01
CA PRO A 249 -2.32 6.70 -6.27
C PRO A 249 -2.25 6.85 -4.75
N VAL A 250 -1.81 8.02 -4.24
CA VAL A 250 -1.62 8.26 -2.80
C VAL A 250 -2.83 8.93 -2.15
N LEU A 251 -3.59 9.75 -2.89
CA LEU A 251 -4.60 10.63 -2.33
C LEU A 251 -6.03 10.22 -2.69
N ALA A 252 -6.30 9.62 -3.85
CA ALA A 252 -7.66 9.42 -4.33
C ALA A 252 -8.53 8.61 -3.35
N HIS A 253 -7.94 7.63 -2.65
CA HIS A 253 -8.63 6.82 -1.63
C HIS A 253 -8.80 7.50 -0.26
N ARG A 254 -8.25 8.70 -0.09
CA ARG A 254 -8.30 9.50 1.15
C ARG A 254 -9.26 10.68 1.04
N LEU A 255 -9.78 10.94 -0.15
CA LEU A 255 -10.72 12.02 -0.42
C LEU A 255 -12.13 11.44 -0.51
N ILE A 256 -13.09 12.12 0.11
CA ILE A 256 -14.51 11.78 0.03
C ILE A 256 -15.20 12.87 -0.77
N VAL A 257 -15.88 12.49 -1.85
CA VAL A 257 -16.71 13.42 -2.64
C VAL A 257 -18.04 13.71 -1.94
N THR A 258 -18.58 14.90 -2.15
CA THR A 258 -19.93 15.21 -1.66
C THR A 258 -21.00 14.41 -2.44
N PRO A 259 -22.17 14.12 -1.86
CA PRO A 259 -23.26 13.46 -2.56
C PRO A 259 -23.67 14.20 -3.85
N GLU A 260 -23.65 15.53 -3.83
CA GLU A 260 -23.99 16.36 -5.00
C GLU A 260 -22.97 16.19 -6.13
N ALA A 261 -21.67 16.13 -5.80
CA ALA A 261 -20.62 15.89 -6.78
C ALA A 261 -20.71 14.48 -7.37
N GLN A 262 -21.01 13.49 -6.53
CA GLN A 262 -21.18 12.11 -6.97
C GLN A 262 -22.36 11.95 -7.94
N LEU A 263 -23.48 12.65 -7.71
CA LEU A 263 -24.63 12.70 -8.64
C LEU A 263 -24.28 13.33 -9.99
N GLN A 264 -23.28 14.21 -10.02
CA GLN A 264 -22.75 14.82 -11.24
C GLN A 264 -21.70 13.93 -11.94
N GLY A 265 -21.46 12.72 -11.43
CA GLY A 265 -20.45 11.79 -11.97
C GLY A 265 -19.01 12.19 -11.64
N ILE A 266 -18.80 13.06 -10.64
CA ILE A 266 -17.47 13.46 -10.20
C ILE A 266 -17.00 12.48 -9.13
N ASP A 267 -15.86 11.84 -9.39
CA ASP A 267 -15.16 11.01 -8.42
C ASP A 267 -13.96 11.74 -7.80
N ALA A 268 -13.37 11.12 -6.77
CA ALA A 268 -12.23 11.68 -6.05
C ALA A 268 -11.01 11.92 -6.95
N ALA A 269 -10.78 11.05 -7.94
CA ALA A 269 -9.69 11.19 -8.89
C ALA A 269 -9.88 12.42 -9.79
N SER A 270 -11.08 12.60 -10.35
CA SER A 270 -11.43 13.76 -11.20
C SER A 270 -11.37 15.08 -10.43
N ALA A 271 -11.88 15.10 -9.20
CA ALA A 271 -11.78 16.28 -8.33
C ALA A 271 -10.31 16.63 -8.02
N LEU A 272 -9.47 15.63 -7.74
CA LEU A 272 -8.05 15.81 -7.49
C LEU A 272 -7.31 16.34 -8.73
N GLN A 273 -7.57 15.79 -9.92
CA GLN A 273 -6.95 16.25 -11.16
C GLN A 273 -7.31 17.72 -11.46
N SER A 274 -8.57 18.10 -11.22
CA SER A 274 -9.03 19.49 -11.34
C SER A 274 -8.27 20.43 -10.39
N ILE A 275 -8.10 20.04 -9.13
CA ILE A 275 -7.35 20.81 -8.13
C ILE A 275 -5.86 20.94 -8.52
N LEU A 276 -5.24 19.85 -8.95
CA LEU A 276 -3.83 19.84 -9.39
C LEU A 276 -3.60 20.73 -10.62
N GLY A 277 -4.55 20.76 -11.56
CA GLY A 277 -4.50 21.61 -12.74
C GLY A 277 -4.65 23.10 -12.41
N GLY A 278 -5.37 23.44 -11.34
CA GLY A 278 -5.56 24.82 -10.89
C GLY A 278 -4.45 25.38 -10.00
N LEU A 279 -3.64 24.52 -9.38
CA LEU A 279 -2.58 24.95 -8.46
C LEU A 279 -1.31 25.38 -9.21
N PRO A 280 -0.82 26.63 -9.00
CA PRO A 280 0.40 27.08 -9.64
C PRO A 280 1.60 26.28 -9.11
N VAL A 281 2.44 25.81 -10.02
CA VAL A 281 3.74 25.23 -9.65
C VAL A 281 4.68 26.36 -9.20
N PRO A 282 5.45 26.20 -8.11
CA PRO A 282 6.37 27.24 -7.66
C PRO A 282 7.32 27.70 -8.77
N ARG A 283 7.47 29.02 -8.93
CA ARG A 283 8.22 29.64 -10.05
C ARG A 283 9.73 29.39 -10.00
N ASP A 284 10.28 29.04 -8.84
CA ASP A 284 11.68 28.67 -8.65
C ASP A 284 12.00 27.23 -9.13
N LEU A 285 11.00 26.53 -9.66
CA LEU A 285 11.06 25.15 -10.13
C LEU A 285 10.64 24.99 -11.60
N GLN A 286 10.29 26.09 -12.27
CA GLN A 286 10.11 26.17 -13.72
C GLN A 286 11.44 26.42 -14.39
#